data_AF-A0A835EBN1-F1
#
_entry.id   AF-A0A835EBN1-F1
#
_cell.length_a   1.000
_cell.length_b   1.000
_cell.length_c   1.000
_cell.angle_alpha   90.00
_cell.angle_beta   90.00
_cell.angle_gamma   90.00
#
_symmetry.space_group_name_H-M   'P 1'
#
loop_
_entity.id
_entity.type
_entity.pdbx_description
1 polymer ?
#
loop_
_entity_poly.entity_id
_entity_poly.type
_entity_poly.pdbx_seq_one_letter_code
_entity_poly.pdbx_strand_id
1 'polypeptide(L)'
;MESEGCENDRLKLPCNGAKDGSEQMESEGCRNDRSQVISSVLVDLSECLSCGATCSQEQEIELCRLIIVLLAYIASSGKLGYEVLLGPVSGHGANFLELIMQVLASQMQYETQELLKERCLLMREALILLNRLASHANFSKPTLEVLTRSKLCATLTIDVANRLPQTRMANDLAELAQKFRSRVYAFLEEKPLTIEQ
;
A
#
# COMPACT_ATOMS: atom_id res chain seq x y z
N MET A 1 -52.98 7.02 3.57
CA MET A 1 -51.82 6.80 2.70
C MET A 1 -51.09 8.12 2.64
N GLU A 2 -50.15 8.30 3.55
CA GLU A 2 -49.31 9.49 3.65
C GLU A 2 -47.86 9.08 3.42
N SER A 3 -47.14 10.04 2.85
CA SER A 3 -45.78 10.01 2.32
C SER A 3 -44.72 10.22 3.43
N GLU A 4 -43.45 10.09 3.05
CA GLU A 4 -42.20 10.52 3.73
C GLU A 4 -41.55 9.48 4.66
N GLY A 5 -40.23 9.27 4.67
CA GLY A 5 -39.13 9.98 4.02
C GLY A 5 -37.86 9.12 3.99
N CYS A 6 -37.00 9.39 3.01
CA CYS A 6 -35.68 8.80 2.85
C CYS A 6 -34.71 9.52 3.79
N GLU A 7 -34.24 8.87 4.86
CA GLU A 7 -33.35 9.50 5.84
C GLU A 7 -31.98 8.80 5.86
N ASN A 8 -31.04 9.41 5.12
CA ASN A 8 -29.58 9.46 5.30
C ASN A 8 -28.90 8.32 6.08
N ASP A 9 -28.38 7.33 5.34
CA ASP A 9 -27.31 6.43 5.82
C ASP A 9 -26.00 7.21 5.96
N ARG A 10 -25.79 7.84 7.12
CA ARG A 10 -24.47 8.30 7.55
C ARG A 10 -23.64 7.08 7.94
N LEU A 11 -22.68 6.71 7.09
CA LEU A 11 -21.55 5.84 7.43
C LEU A 11 -20.91 6.30 8.75
N LYS A 12 -21.23 5.61 9.85
CA LYS A 12 -20.56 5.77 11.14
C LYS A 12 -19.31 4.87 11.14
N LEU A 13 -18.13 5.48 10.98
CA LEU A 13 -16.88 4.84 11.37
C LEU A 13 -16.82 4.73 12.91
N PRO A 14 -16.43 3.59 13.49
CA PRO A 14 -16.18 3.51 14.92
C PRO A 14 -14.80 4.09 15.25
N CYS A 15 -14.80 5.30 15.80
CA CYS A 15 -13.68 5.86 16.55
C CYS A 15 -13.73 5.31 17.98
N ASN A 16 -12.91 4.31 18.31
CA ASN A 16 -12.77 3.85 19.69
C ASN A 16 -11.68 4.65 20.42
N GLY A 17 -12.10 5.74 21.05
CA GLY A 17 -11.41 6.35 22.19
C GLY A 17 -11.86 5.67 23.48
N ALA A 18 -10.90 5.21 24.28
CA ALA A 18 -11.11 4.46 25.52
C ALA A 18 -11.98 5.22 26.55
N LYS A 19 -12.91 4.52 27.23
CA LYS A 19 -12.75 4.01 28.61
C LYS A 19 -14.10 3.60 29.24
N ASP A 20 -14.05 2.44 29.90
CA ASP A 20 -14.94 1.81 30.90
C ASP A 20 -16.40 1.45 30.56
N GLY A 21 -16.64 0.13 30.54
CA GLY A 21 -17.76 -0.49 31.26
C GLY A 21 -19.10 -0.56 30.55
N SER A 22 -19.22 -1.41 29.54
CA SER A 22 -20.47 -2.16 29.27
C SER A 22 -20.18 -3.31 28.32
N GLU A 23 -20.47 -4.53 28.76
CA GLU A 23 -20.44 -5.73 27.94
C GLU A 23 -21.54 -5.63 26.86
N GLN A 24 -21.20 -5.06 25.71
CA GLN A 24 -21.98 -5.27 24.50
C GLN A 24 -21.57 -6.61 23.90
N MET A 25 -22.41 -7.63 24.13
CA MET A 25 -22.43 -8.84 23.31
C MET A 25 -22.75 -8.43 21.86
N GLU A 26 -21.72 -8.15 21.07
CA GLU A 26 -21.86 -8.21 19.61
C GLU A 26 -22.06 -9.68 19.23
N SER A 27 -23.18 -9.97 18.58
CA SER A 27 -23.48 -11.29 18.01
C SER A 27 -22.33 -11.76 17.11
N GLU A 28 -21.71 -12.90 17.43
CA GLU A 28 -20.58 -13.51 16.69
C GLU A 28 -20.87 -13.65 15.18
N GLY A 29 -22.14 -13.85 14.80
CA GLY A 29 -22.57 -13.95 13.41
C GLY A 29 -22.38 -12.67 12.60
N CYS A 30 -22.61 -11.49 13.19
CA CYS A 30 -22.48 -10.21 12.48
C CYS A 30 -21.02 -9.76 12.36
N ARG A 31 -20.17 -10.12 13.32
CA ARG A 31 -18.73 -9.83 13.29
C ARG A 31 -18.01 -10.63 12.21
N ASN A 32 -18.42 -11.89 12.01
CA ASN A 32 -17.85 -12.76 10.98
C ASN A 32 -18.19 -12.25 9.56
N ASP A 33 -19.43 -11.80 9.35
CA ASP A 33 -19.88 -11.23 8.08
C ASP A 33 -19.10 -9.96 7.70
N ARG A 34 -18.96 -9.00 8.63
CA ARG A 34 -18.15 -7.78 8.42
C ARG A 34 -16.68 -8.07 8.09
N SER A 35 -16.07 -9.05 8.76
CA SER A 35 -14.67 -9.44 8.51
C SER A 35 -14.49 -10.05 7.13
N GLN A 36 -15.47 -10.84 6.66
CA GLN A 36 -15.46 -11.43 5.33
C GLN A 36 -15.61 -10.36 4.25
N VAL A 37 -16.54 -9.41 4.43
CA VAL A 37 -16.72 -8.28 3.51
C VAL A 37 -15.44 -7.44 3.41
N ILE A 38 -14.81 -7.09 4.54
CA ILE A 38 -13.55 -6.34 4.53
C ILE A 38 -12.45 -7.12 3.80
N SER A 39 -12.34 -8.43 4.05
CA SER A 39 -11.34 -9.27 3.38
C SER A 39 -11.57 -9.33 1.88
N SER A 40 -12.83 -9.47 1.43
CA SER A 40 -13.19 -9.42 0.02
C SER A 40 -12.78 -8.10 -0.62
N VAL A 41 -13.08 -6.97 0.03
CA VAL A 41 -12.69 -5.64 -0.48
C VAL A 41 -11.17 -5.53 -0.62
N LEU A 42 -10.39 -6.03 0.34
CA LEU A 42 -8.93 -6.00 0.25
C LEU A 42 -8.42 -6.87 -0.89
N VAL A 43 -9.02 -8.05 -1.12
CA VAL A 43 -8.71 -8.92 -2.26
C VAL A 43 -9.00 -8.19 -3.57
N ASP A 44 -10.19 -7.60 -3.72
CA ASP A 44 -10.60 -6.87 -4.94
C ASP A 44 -9.65 -5.69 -5.22
N LEU A 45 -9.23 -4.95 -4.19
CA LEU A 45 -8.23 -3.88 -4.30
C LEU A 45 -6.86 -4.41 -4.77
N SER A 46 -6.47 -5.59 -4.30
CA SER A 46 -5.20 -6.24 -4.70
C SER A 46 -5.23 -6.70 -6.16
N GLU A 47 -6.39 -7.18 -6.62
CA GLU A 47 -6.61 -7.56 -8.01
C GLU A 47 -6.57 -6.35 -8.92
N CYS A 48 -7.15 -5.21 -8.49
CA CYS A 48 -7.10 -3.96 -9.23
C CYS A 48 -5.66 -3.42 -9.41
N LEU A 49 -4.79 -3.59 -8.41
CA LEU A 49 -3.36 -3.22 -8.53
C LEU A 49 -2.57 -4.16 -9.46
N SER A 50 -3.08 -5.38 -9.69
CA SER A 50 -2.42 -6.41 -10.48
C SER A 50 -2.99 -6.55 -11.90
N CYS A 51 -4.15 -5.94 -12.17
CA CYS A 51 -4.86 -6.02 -13.44
C CYS A 51 -4.26 -5.07 -14.48
N GLY A 52 -4.19 -5.52 -15.74
CA GLY A 52 -3.68 -4.72 -16.86
C GLY A 52 -4.39 -5.01 -18.19
N ALA A 53 -5.70 -5.26 -18.18
CA ALA A 53 -6.39 -5.79 -19.37
C ALA A 53 -7.80 -5.26 -19.67
N THR A 54 -8.33 -4.25 -18.97
CA THR A 54 -9.73 -3.81 -19.20
C THR A 54 -9.94 -2.31 -19.36
N CYS A 55 -8.96 -1.47 -19.05
CA CYS A 55 -9.10 -0.01 -19.05
C CYS A 55 -8.02 0.66 -19.91
N SER A 56 -8.17 1.95 -20.22
CA SER A 56 -7.07 2.69 -20.83
C SER A 56 -5.90 2.80 -19.85
N GLN A 57 -4.67 2.91 -20.36
CA GLN A 57 -3.47 3.01 -19.52
C GLN A 57 -3.56 4.18 -18.51
N GLU A 58 -4.17 5.30 -18.91
CA GLU A 58 -4.41 6.45 -18.03
C GLU A 58 -5.34 6.09 -16.85
N GLN A 59 -6.43 5.37 -17.11
CA GLN A 59 -7.37 4.93 -16.08
C GLN A 59 -6.72 3.92 -15.13
N GLU A 60 -5.88 3.03 -15.63
CA GLU A 60 -5.15 2.06 -14.79
C GLU A 60 -4.17 2.76 -13.84
N ILE A 61 -3.43 3.77 -14.34
CA ILE A 61 -2.52 4.57 -13.52
C ILE A 61 -3.29 5.33 -12.43
N GLU A 62 -4.40 5.96 -12.78
CA GLU A 62 -5.22 6.71 -11.83
C GLU A 62 -5.88 5.80 -10.78
N LEU A 63 -6.39 4.63 -11.21
CA LEU A 63 -6.94 3.63 -10.29
C LEU A 63 -5.89 3.14 -9.30
N CYS A 64 -4.69 2.78 -9.78
CA CYS A 64 -3.58 2.40 -8.90
C CYS A 64 -3.24 3.53 -7.91
N ARG A 65 -3.24 4.79 -8.37
CA ARG A 65 -2.94 5.94 -7.52
C ARG A 65 -3.97 6.08 -6.41
N LEU A 66 -5.27 5.98 -6.73
CA LEU A 66 -6.36 6.09 -5.76
C LEU A 66 -6.31 4.95 -4.72
N ILE A 67 -6.01 3.72 -5.16
CA ILE A 67 -5.85 2.58 -4.24
C ILE A 67 -4.66 2.83 -3.31
N ILE A 68 -3.52 3.30 -3.80
CA ILE A 68 -2.35 3.61 -2.98
C ILE A 68 -2.65 4.72 -1.96
N VAL A 69 -3.40 5.76 -2.36
CA VAL A 69 -3.85 6.81 -1.44
C VAL A 69 -4.78 6.23 -0.37
N LEU A 70 -5.69 5.33 -0.73
CA LEU A 70 -6.56 4.64 0.23
C LEU A 70 -5.74 3.76 1.20
N LEU A 71 -4.76 3.00 0.71
CA LEU A 71 -3.86 2.21 1.55
C LEU A 71 -3.03 3.09 2.49
N ALA A 72 -2.60 4.26 2.02
CA ALA A 72 -1.94 5.25 2.86
C ALA A 72 -2.88 5.80 3.95
N TYR A 73 -4.16 6.00 3.62
CA TYR A 73 -5.16 6.34 4.62
C TYR A 73 -5.34 5.22 5.65
N ILE A 74 -5.52 3.97 5.21
CA ILE A 74 -5.65 2.78 6.08
C ILE A 74 -4.46 2.65 7.03
N ALA A 75 -3.24 2.75 6.52
CA ALA A 75 -2.04 2.70 7.36
C ALA A 75 -1.96 3.89 8.34
N SER A 76 -2.72 4.98 8.15
CA SER A 76 -2.76 6.09 9.11
C SER A 76 -3.62 5.76 10.34
N SER A 77 -4.46 4.73 10.27
CA SER A 77 -5.35 4.28 11.36
C SER A 77 -4.61 3.57 12.51
N GLY A 78 -3.28 3.54 12.49
CA GLY A 78 -2.46 2.91 13.52
C GLY A 78 -2.18 1.44 13.24
N LYS A 79 -1.85 0.67 14.29
CA LYS A 79 -1.26 -0.68 14.18
C LYS A 79 -2.01 -1.63 13.25
N LEU A 80 -3.34 -1.74 13.39
CA LEU A 80 -4.15 -2.63 12.55
C LEU A 80 -4.06 -2.27 11.07
N GLY A 81 -4.01 -0.98 10.74
CA GLY A 81 -3.85 -0.50 9.38
C GLY A 81 -2.50 -0.92 8.77
N TYR A 82 -1.42 -0.86 9.55
CA TYR A 82 -0.11 -1.36 9.11
C TYR A 82 -0.13 -2.87 8.89
N GLU A 83 -0.76 -3.63 9.77
CA GLU A 83 -0.87 -5.09 9.65
C GLU A 83 -1.62 -5.50 8.39
N VAL A 84 -2.66 -4.76 7.99
CA VAL A 84 -3.35 -4.96 6.70
C VAL A 84 -2.40 -4.86 5.51
N LEU A 85 -1.46 -3.89 5.53
CA LEU A 85 -0.53 -3.70 4.42
C LEU A 85 0.59 -4.76 4.38
N LEU A 86 1.02 -5.26 5.53
CA LEU A 86 2.10 -6.24 5.66
C LEU A 86 1.63 -7.69 5.50
N GLY A 87 0.35 -7.96 5.79
CA GLY A 87 -0.26 -9.27 5.67
C GLY A 87 -0.49 -9.70 4.21
N PRO A 88 -0.56 -11.02 3.93
CA PRO A 88 -0.92 -11.51 2.62
C PRO A 88 -2.37 -11.10 2.29
N VAL A 89 -2.59 -10.64 1.06
CA VAL A 89 -3.91 -10.24 0.56
C VAL A 89 -4.39 -11.06 -0.63
N SER A 90 -3.47 -11.64 -1.41
CA SER A 90 -3.82 -12.48 -2.56
C SER A 90 -3.66 -13.97 -2.25
N GLY A 91 -4.38 -14.82 -3.01
CA GLY A 91 -4.23 -16.28 -2.93
C GLY A 91 -2.81 -16.80 -3.23
N HIS A 92 -1.97 -15.97 -3.85
CA HIS A 92 -0.56 -16.25 -4.12
C HIS A 92 0.38 -15.81 -2.97
N GLY A 93 -0.17 -15.30 -1.87
CA GLY A 93 0.59 -14.88 -0.69
C GLY A 93 1.25 -13.51 -0.80
N ALA A 94 1.00 -12.75 -1.87
CA ALA A 94 1.51 -11.39 -2.02
C ALA A 94 0.77 -10.43 -1.09
N ASN A 95 1.52 -9.49 -0.51
CA ASN A 95 0.99 -8.38 0.31
C ASN A 95 0.96 -7.09 -0.52
N PHE A 96 0.33 -6.04 0.01
CA PHE A 96 0.21 -4.77 -0.69
C PHE A 96 1.56 -4.09 -1.01
N LEU A 97 2.60 -4.28 -0.18
CA LEU A 97 3.91 -3.69 -0.47
C LEU A 97 4.57 -4.33 -1.68
N GLU A 98 4.44 -5.64 -1.82
CA GLU A 98 4.92 -6.38 -2.99
C GLU A 98 4.19 -5.93 -4.26
N LEU A 99 2.87 -5.76 -4.19
CA LEU A 99 2.07 -5.25 -5.32
C LEU A 99 2.43 -3.82 -5.69
N ILE A 100 2.60 -2.93 -4.71
CA ILE A 100 3.05 -1.55 -4.94
C ILE A 100 4.41 -1.53 -5.64
N MET A 101 5.33 -2.42 -5.24
CA MET A 101 6.62 -2.54 -5.89
C MET A 101 6.50 -2.98 -7.35
N GLN A 102 5.62 -3.94 -7.65
CA GLN A 102 5.32 -4.37 -9.03
C GLN A 102 4.73 -3.22 -9.86
N VAL A 103 3.80 -2.46 -9.30
CA VAL A 103 3.24 -1.25 -9.94
C VAL A 103 4.34 -0.24 -10.22
N LEU A 104 5.20 0.09 -9.25
CA LEU A 104 6.31 1.02 -9.48
C LEU A 104 7.26 0.52 -10.58
N ALA A 105 7.59 -0.77 -10.55
CA ALA A 105 8.45 -1.41 -11.54
C ALA A 105 7.89 -1.32 -12.96
N SER A 106 6.58 -1.57 -13.14
CA SER A 106 5.93 -1.51 -14.45
C SER A 106 5.90 -0.08 -15.01
N GLN A 107 5.63 0.92 -14.17
CA GLN A 107 5.57 2.32 -14.61
C GLN A 107 6.92 2.88 -15.04
N MET A 108 8.03 2.34 -14.55
CA MET A 108 9.37 2.76 -14.96
C MET A 108 9.82 2.19 -16.31
N GLN A 109 9.14 1.18 -16.87
CA GLN A 109 9.55 0.56 -18.16
C GLN A 109 9.25 1.45 -19.37
N TYR A 110 8.37 2.43 -19.22
CA TYR A 110 7.94 3.30 -20.31
C TYR A 110 8.85 4.52 -20.44
N GLU A 111 9.63 4.57 -21.52
CA GLU A 111 10.51 5.71 -21.84
C GLU A 111 9.76 6.89 -22.49
N THR A 112 8.46 6.73 -22.77
CA THR A 112 7.64 7.75 -23.43
C THR A 112 7.22 8.85 -22.46
N GLN A 113 7.15 10.10 -22.96
CA GLN A 113 6.59 11.24 -22.20
C GLN A 113 5.06 11.15 -22.03
N GLU A 114 4.41 10.22 -22.73
CA GLU A 114 2.99 9.95 -22.61
C GLU A 114 2.66 9.51 -21.18
N LEU A 115 1.68 10.19 -20.57
CA LEU A 115 1.24 9.99 -19.19
C LEU A 115 2.33 10.23 -18.12
N LEU A 116 3.40 10.98 -18.44
CA LEU A 116 4.49 11.25 -17.51
C LEU A 116 4.00 11.92 -16.21
N LYS A 117 3.02 12.83 -16.31
CA LYS A 117 2.44 13.52 -15.15
C LYS A 117 1.70 12.52 -14.23
N GLU A 118 0.88 11.67 -14.80
CA GLU A 118 0.08 10.67 -14.10
C GLU A 118 0.99 9.64 -13.43
N ARG A 119 2.04 9.18 -14.14
CA ARG A 119 3.10 8.32 -13.57
C ARG A 119 3.83 8.99 -12.41
N CYS A 120 4.19 10.28 -12.54
CA CYS A 120 4.83 11.02 -11.46
C CYS A 120 3.93 11.08 -10.21
N LEU A 121 2.64 11.33 -10.39
CA LEU A 121 1.68 11.38 -9.27
C LEU A 121 1.55 10.01 -8.59
N LEU A 122 1.40 8.94 -9.37
CA LEU A 122 1.36 7.57 -8.85
C LEU A 122 2.63 7.23 -8.05
N MET A 123 3.81 7.48 -8.63
CA MET A 123 5.09 7.22 -7.97
C MET A 123 5.26 8.06 -6.70
N ARG A 124 4.80 9.32 -6.71
CA ARG A 124 4.84 10.19 -5.53
C ARG A 124 4.02 9.63 -4.39
N GLU A 125 2.76 9.26 -4.62
CA GLU A 125 1.89 8.73 -3.57
C GLU A 125 2.41 7.39 -3.02
N ALA A 126 2.92 6.53 -3.90
CA ALA A 126 3.57 5.28 -3.50
C ALA A 126 4.80 5.51 -2.62
N LEU A 127 5.69 6.42 -3.02
CA LEU A 127 6.89 6.74 -2.25
C LEU A 127 6.58 7.44 -0.92
N ILE A 128 5.52 8.26 -0.85
CA ILE A 128 5.06 8.84 0.42
C ILE A 128 4.66 7.72 1.38
N LEU A 129 3.84 6.78 0.92
CA LEU A 129 3.43 5.62 1.72
C LEU A 129 4.65 4.81 2.16
N LEU A 130 5.49 4.36 1.22
CA LEU A 130 6.67 3.54 1.51
C LEU A 130 7.63 4.22 2.49
N ASN A 131 7.92 5.50 2.30
CA ASN A 131 8.78 6.25 3.23
C ASN A 131 8.15 6.39 4.61
N ARG A 132 6.83 6.58 4.70
CA ARG A 132 6.14 6.63 5.99
C ARG A 132 6.25 5.31 6.72
N LEU A 133 6.02 4.20 6.03
CA LEU A 133 6.14 2.86 6.62
C LEU A 133 7.58 2.56 7.05
N ALA A 134 8.55 2.81 6.17
CA ALA A 134 9.97 2.57 6.40
C ALA A 134 10.62 3.53 7.41
N SER A 135 9.95 4.61 7.82
CA SER A 135 10.42 5.52 8.87
C SER A 135 9.65 5.40 10.18
N HIS A 136 8.61 4.57 10.23
CA HIS A 136 7.80 4.42 11.42
C HIS A 136 8.55 3.64 12.51
N ALA A 137 8.56 4.15 13.75
CA ALA A 137 9.33 3.57 14.86
C ALA A 137 9.13 2.06 15.05
N ASN A 138 7.88 1.59 14.95
CA ASN A 138 7.53 0.17 15.16
C ASN A 138 7.40 -0.66 13.88
N PHE A 139 7.30 -0.02 12.70
CA PHE A 139 6.97 -0.72 11.46
C PHE A 139 8.05 -0.60 10.39
N SER A 140 9.08 0.22 10.61
CA SER A 140 10.21 0.36 9.69
C SER A 140 10.87 -0.99 9.38
N LYS A 141 11.29 -1.72 10.42
CA LYS A 141 11.91 -3.04 10.27
C LYS A 141 10.99 -4.07 9.60
N PRO A 142 9.74 -4.31 10.06
CA PRO A 142 8.81 -5.21 9.38
C PRO A 142 8.55 -4.85 7.91
N THR A 143 8.44 -3.55 7.59
CA THR A 143 8.25 -3.07 6.21
C THR A 143 9.44 -3.47 5.33
N LEU A 144 10.65 -3.19 5.79
CA LEU A 144 11.87 -3.48 5.04
C LEU A 144 12.16 -4.99 4.96
N GLU A 145 11.79 -5.76 6.00
CA GLU A 145 11.81 -7.22 5.96
C GLU A 145 10.88 -7.77 4.89
N VAL A 146 9.64 -7.28 4.79
CA VAL A 146 8.70 -7.69 3.74
C VAL A 146 9.25 -7.37 2.35
N LEU A 147 9.75 -6.14 2.15
CA LEU A 147 10.32 -5.69 0.87
C LEU A 147 11.59 -6.44 0.45
N THR A 148 12.22 -7.15 1.39
CA THR A 148 13.46 -7.92 1.15
C THR A 148 13.29 -9.41 1.47
N ARG A 149 12.05 -9.86 1.66
CA ARG A 149 11.73 -11.21 2.14
C ARG A 149 12.14 -12.30 1.16
N SER A 150 11.98 -12.04 -0.13
CA SER A 150 12.33 -12.96 -1.20
C SER A 150 13.34 -12.30 -2.14
N LYS A 151 14.14 -13.13 -2.82
CA LYS A 151 15.10 -12.64 -3.83
C LYS A 151 14.42 -11.78 -4.89
N LEU A 152 13.22 -12.18 -5.33
CA LEU A 152 12.43 -11.43 -6.31
C LEU A 152 12.05 -10.06 -5.76
N CYS A 153 11.45 -10.00 -4.56
CA CYS A 153 11.02 -8.75 -3.95
C CYS A 153 12.20 -7.82 -3.63
N ALA A 154 13.32 -8.37 -3.13
CA ALA A 154 14.53 -7.63 -2.87
C ALA A 154 15.11 -7.01 -4.15
N THR A 155 15.18 -7.79 -5.24
CA THR A 155 15.65 -7.31 -6.55
C THR A 155 14.77 -6.18 -7.05
N LEU A 156 13.45 -6.37 -7.01
CA LEU A 156 12.50 -5.37 -7.45
C LEU A 156 12.58 -4.07 -6.62
N THR A 157 12.73 -4.21 -5.30
CA THR A 157 12.91 -3.10 -4.35
C THR A 157 14.19 -2.30 -4.66
N ILE A 158 15.30 -3.00 -4.91
CA ILE A 158 16.58 -2.37 -5.26
C ILE A 158 16.49 -1.66 -6.61
N ASP A 159 15.87 -2.30 -7.61
CA ASP A 159 15.68 -1.71 -8.94
C ASP A 159 14.85 -0.42 -8.87
N VAL A 160 13.73 -0.45 -8.14
CA VAL A 160 12.88 0.72 -7.86
C VAL A 160 13.67 1.82 -7.14
N ALA A 161 14.40 1.47 -6.08
CA ALA A 161 15.20 2.42 -5.30
C ALA A 161 16.33 3.06 -6.13
N ASN A 162 16.90 2.33 -7.10
CA ASN A 162 17.98 2.82 -7.92
C ASN A 162 17.50 3.67 -9.10
N ARG A 163 16.39 3.29 -9.74
CA ARG A 163 15.88 3.94 -10.96
C ARG A 163 15.07 5.19 -10.68
N LEU A 164 14.22 5.20 -9.64
CA LEU A 164 13.35 6.35 -9.35
C LEU A 164 14.12 7.68 -9.17
N PRO A 165 15.25 7.74 -8.45
CA PRO A 165 16.00 9.00 -8.31
C PRO A 165 16.60 9.54 -9.62
N GLN A 166 16.76 8.69 -10.63
CA GLN A 166 17.41 9.03 -11.92
C GLN A 166 16.41 9.46 -12.99
N THR A 167 15.11 9.30 -12.73
CA THR A 167 14.07 9.71 -13.67
C THR A 167 14.01 11.23 -13.79
N ARG A 168 13.62 11.75 -14.96
CA ARG A 168 13.44 13.19 -15.24
C ARG A 168 12.17 13.75 -14.57
N MET A 169 11.97 13.46 -13.29
CA MET A 169 10.78 13.81 -12.52
C MET A 169 10.99 15.07 -11.67
N ALA A 170 9.90 15.59 -11.11
CA ALA A 170 9.92 16.77 -10.24
C ALA A 170 10.86 16.58 -9.04
N ASN A 171 11.50 17.68 -8.59
CA ASN A 171 12.50 17.65 -7.49
C ASN A 171 12.00 16.95 -6.23
N ASP A 172 10.74 17.19 -5.84
CA ASP A 172 10.13 16.57 -4.65
C ASP A 172 10.09 15.03 -4.75
N LEU A 173 9.93 14.50 -5.95
CA LEU A 173 9.87 13.06 -6.19
C LEU A 173 11.26 12.43 -6.10
N ALA A 174 12.29 13.12 -6.60
CA ALA A 174 13.68 12.70 -6.46
C ALA A 174 14.09 12.63 -4.98
N GLU A 175 13.66 13.60 -4.16
CA GLU A 175 13.92 13.59 -2.72
C GLU A 175 13.25 12.40 -2.02
N LEU A 176 11.98 12.13 -2.34
CA LEU A 176 11.26 10.96 -1.81
C LEU A 176 11.93 9.65 -2.21
N ALA A 177 12.35 9.53 -3.47
CA ALA A 177 13.03 8.36 -3.98
C ALA A 177 14.39 8.14 -3.29
N GLN A 178 15.17 9.22 -3.11
CA GLN A 178 16.45 9.16 -2.43
C GLN A 178 16.30 8.77 -0.96
N LYS A 179 15.32 9.33 -0.26
CA LYS A 179 14.99 8.97 1.13
C LYS A 179 14.63 7.49 1.25
N PHE A 180 13.85 6.97 0.31
CA PHE A 180 13.47 5.56 0.29
C PHE A 180 14.70 4.68 0.04
N ARG A 181 15.50 5.03 -0.97
CA ARG A 181 16.76 4.34 -1.29
C ARG A 181 17.68 4.25 -0.09
N SER A 182 17.98 5.37 0.57
CA SER A 182 18.89 5.37 1.73
C SER A 182 18.45 4.42 2.83
N ARG A 183 17.13 4.28 3.07
CA ARG A 183 16.59 3.36 4.08
C ARG A 183 16.73 1.89 3.68
N VAL A 184 16.48 1.58 2.41
CA VAL A 184 16.66 0.22 1.89
C VAL A 184 18.13 -0.21 2.04
N TYR A 185 19.08 0.63 1.62
CA TYR A 185 20.50 0.28 1.71
C TYR A 185 21.00 0.20 3.15
N ALA A 186 20.61 1.14 4.03
CA ALA A 186 20.96 1.06 5.45
C ALA A 186 20.51 -0.27 6.07
N PHE A 187 19.29 -0.71 5.76
CA PHE A 187 18.77 -1.99 6.25
C PHE A 187 19.47 -3.22 5.66
N LEU A 188 19.89 -3.16 4.39
CA LEU A 188 20.65 -4.24 3.76
C LEU A 188 22.08 -4.33 4.33
N GLU A 189 22.70 -3.21 4.67
CA GLU A 189 24.01 -3.16 5.33
C GLU A 189 23.96 -3.68 6.78
N GLU A 190 22.86 -3.43 7.48
CA GLU A 190 22.62 -3.93 8.85
C GLU A 190 22.34 -5.44 8.92
N LYS A 191 21.95 -6.07 7.80
CA LYS A 191 21.84 -7.53 7.69
C LYS A 191 23.17 -8.10 7.19
N PRO A 192 24.09 -8.56 8.06
CA PRO A 192 25.17 -9.41 7.58
C PRO A 192 24.53 -10.61 6.88
N LEU A 193 24.97 -10.89 5.66
CA LEU A 193 24.60 -12.09 4.90
C LEU A 193 24.82 -13.30 5.81
N THR A 194 23.77 -13.79 6.46
CA THR A 194 23.72 -15.18 6.91
C THR A 194 23.69 -16.00 5.64
N ILE A 195 24.89 -16.32 5.16
CA ILE A 195 25.14 -17.39 4.20
C ILE A 195 24.74 -18.66 4.94
N GLU A 196 23.48 -19.06 4.83
CA GLU A 196 23.12 -20.45 5.09
C GLU A 196 23.65 -21.27 3.91
N GLN A 197 24.60 -22.14 4.25
CA GLN A 197 25.22 -23.15 3.39
C GLN A 197 24.25 -24.29 3.09
#